data_AF-A0A267DT75-F1
#
_entry.id   AF-A0A267DT75-F1
#
_cell.length_a   1.000
_cell.length_b   1.000
_cell.length_c   1.000
_cell.angle_alpha   90.00
_cell.angle_beta   90.00
_cell.angle_gamma   90.00
#
_symmetry.space_group_name_H-M   'P 1'
#
loop_
_entity.id
_entity.type
_entity.pdbx_description
1 polymer ?
#
loop_
_entity_poly.entity_id
_entity_poly.type
_entity_poly.pdbx_seq_one_letter_code
_entity_poly.pdbx_strand_id
1 'polypeptide(L)'
;SVLFKLIKKLLKLIKKLKAEAKAQSSSKAAMSSHREEQVARLKHELEDLSRQCYFQRLKTSTTISEIIQYINSHVQEDPLLNPVKDNPFNPKKSCELL
;
A
#
# COMPACT_ATOMS: atom_id res chain seq x y z
N SER A 1 55.49 -3.12 -35.07
CA SER A 1 56.49 -2.57 -34.15
C SER A 1 55.99 -2.66 -32.70
N VAL A 2 56.91 -2.71 -31.73
CA VAL A 2 56.60 -2.72 -30.28
C VAL A 2 55.81 -1.46 -29.87
N LEU A 3 56.14 -0.32 -30.49
CA LEU A 3 55.49 0.98 -30.28
C LEU A 3 53.97 0.94 -30.53
N PHE A 4 53.52 0.30 -31.60
CA PHE A 4 52.09 0.20 -31.92
C PHE A 4 51.31 -0.64 -30.89
N LYS A 5 51.93 -1.69 -30.34
CA LYS A 5 51.34 -2.49 -29.25
C LYS A 5 51.22 -1.67 -27.96
N LEU A 6 52.22 -0.83 -27.67
CA LEU A 6 52.22 0.06 -26.51
C LEU A 6 51.11 1.12 -26.61
N ILE A 7 50.96 1.77 -27.77
CA ILE A 7 49.90 2.76 -28.03
C ILE A 7 48.52 2.14 -27.85
N LYS A 8 48.27 0.94 -28.41
CA LYS A 8 47.00 0.23 -28.22
C LYS A 8 46.72 -0.10 -26.76
N LYS A 9 47.73 -0.51 -26.00
CA LYS A 9 47.60 -0.81 -24.57
C LYS A 9 47.27 0.44 -23.76
N LEU A 10 47.90 1.56 -24.08
CA LEU A 10 47.69 2.85 -23.43
C LEU A 10 46.28 3.40 -23.70
N LEU A 11 45.80 3.33 -24.95
CA LEU A 11 44.42 3.67 -25.31
C LEU A 11 43.38 2.80 -24.58
N LYS A 12 43.67 1.50 -24.42
CA LYS A 12 42.79 0.59 -23.66
C LYS A 12 42.74 0.96 -22.17
N LEU A 13 43.87 1.37 -21.60
CA LEU A 13 43.96 1.83 -20.21
C LEU A 13 43.16 3.12 -20.00
N ILE A 14 43.30 4.11 -20.88
CA ILE A 14 42.54 5.37 -20.84
C ILE A 14 41.03 5.10 -20.92
N LYS A 15 40.60 4.21 -21.83
CA LYS A 15 39.19 3.82 -21.94
C LYS A 15 38.66 3.17 -20.66
N LYS A 16 39.46 2.32 -20.02
CA LYS A 16 39.10 1.64 -18.77
C LYS A 16 38.93 2.65 -17.62
N LEU A 17 39.90 3.55 -17.45
CA LEU A 17 39.85 4.60 -16.43
C LEU A 17 38.62 5.53 -16.61
N LYS A 18 38.30 5.89 -17.86
CA LYS A 18 37.11 6.72 -18.15
C LYS A 18 35.80 5.99 -17.83
N ALA A 19 35.74 4.67 -18.04
CA ALA A 19 34.57 3.86 -17.71
C ALA A 19 34.39 3.72 -16.19
N GLU A 20 35.47 3.50 -15.44
CA GLU A 20 35.45 3.40 -13.98
C GLU A 20 35.01 4.74 -13.33
N ALA A 21 35.52 5.87 -13.80
CA ALA A 21 35.09 7.19 -13.34
C ALA A 21 33.59 7.45 -13.60
N LYS A 22 33.10 7.07 -14.79
CA LYS A 22 31.68 7.19 -15.13
C LYS A 22 30.80 6.30 -14.25
N ALA A 23 31.22 5.05 -14.00
CA ALA A 23 30.50 4.12 -13.12
C ALA A 23 30.43 4.65 -11.68
N GLN A 24 31.53 5.19 -11.15
CA GLN A 24 31.55 5.81 -9.82
C GLN A 24 30.62 7.03 -9.71
N SER A 25 30.56 7.87 -10.75
CA SER A 25 29.64 9.02 -10.77
C SER A 25 28.16 8.60 -10.82
N SER A 26 27.84 7.55 -11.60
CA SER A 26 26.49 7.00 -11.71
C SER A 26 26.01 6.35 -10.41
N SER A 27 26.90 5.62 -9.73
CA SER A 27 26.59 5.00 -8.43
C SER A 27 26.33 6.05 -7.34
N LYS A 28 27.12 7.14 -7.29
CA LYS A 28 26.87 8.25 -6.36
C LYS A 28 25.54 8.96 -6.61
N ALA A 29 25.20 9.21 -7.88
CA ALA A 29 23.93 9.83 -8.25
C ALA A 29 22.73 8.95 -7.86
N ALA A 30 22.80 7.63 -8.10
CA ALA A 30 21.77 6.69 -7.70
C ALA A 30 21.58 6.65 -6.16
N MET A 31 22.68 6.67 -5.40
CA MET A 31 22.62 6.73 -3.93
C MET A 31 22.00 8.04 -3.43
N SER A 32 22.29 9.18 -4.06
CA SER A 32 21.65 10.47 -3.71
C SER A 32 20.15 10.44 -3.98
N SER A 33 19.76 9.96 -5.16
CA SER A 33 18.36 9.86 -5.56
C SER A 33 17.57 8.93 -4.63
N HIS A 34 18.15 7.79 -4.23
CA HIS A 34 17.51 6.90 -3.27
C HIS A 34 17.30 7.55 -1.89
N ARG A 35 18.28 8.35 -1.44
CA ARG A 35 18.17 9.10 -0.19
C ARG A 35 17.12 10.20 -0.26
N GLU A 36 17.03 10.92 -1.39
CA GLU A 36 16.00 11.93 -1.63
C GLU A 36 14.59 11.32 -1.63
N GLU A 37 14.43 10.18 -2.29
CA GLU A 37 13.18 9.42 -2.30
C GLU A 37 12.81 8.93 -0.89
N GLN A 38 13.78 8.43 -0.12
CA GLN A 38 13.56 8.02 1.26
C GLN A 38 13.12 9.19 2.15
N VAL A 39 13.74 10.36 2.00
CA VAL A 39 13.34 11.57 2.73
C VAL A 39 11.93 12.00 2.34
N ALA A 40 11.58 11.94 1.05
CA ALA A 40 10.22 12.26 0.59
C ALA A 40 9.18 11.32 1.20
N ARG A 41 9.45 10.01 1.22
CA ARG A 41 8.57 9.01 1.86
C ARG A 41 8.37 9.30 3.35
N LEU A 42 9.45 9.56 4.09
CA LEU A 42 9.37 9.83 5.53
C LEU A 42 8.63 11.13 5.84
N LYS A 43 8.75 12.16 4.99
CA LYS A 43 7.97 13.40 5.14
C LYS A 43 6.48 13.15 4.93
N HIS A 44 6.12 12.41 3.89
CA HIS A 44 4.74 12.03 3.65
C HIS A 44 4.16 11.22 4.82
N GLU A 45 4.91 10.26 5.35
CA GLU A 45 4.50 9.47 6.51
C GLU A 45 4.32 10.33 7.77
N LEU A 46 5.21 11.30 8.00
CA LEU A 46 5.09 12.26 9.10
C LEU A 46 3.81 13.11 8.96
N GLU A 47 3.54 13.62 7.75
CA GLU A 47 2.33 14.39 7.45
C GLU A 47 1.06 13.56 7.67
N ASP A 48 1.06 12.30 7.23
CA ASP A 48 -0.03 11.36 7.45
C ASP A 48 -0.26 11.08 8.93
N LEU A 49 0.80 10.83 9.69
CA LEU A 49 0.72 10.56 11.11
C LEU A 49 0.26 11.79 11.90
N SER A 50 0.79 12.96 11.55
CA SER A 50 0.36 14.23 12.14
C SER A 50 -1.13 14.45 11.93
N ARG A 51 -1.62 14.30 10.68
CA ARG A 51 -3.04 14.34 10.36
C ARG A 51 -3.85 13.35 11.21
N GLN A 52 -3.35 12.13 11.39
CA GLN A 52 -4.03 11.11 12.18
C GLN A 52 -4.11 11.44 13.67
N CYS A 53 -3.06 12.04 14.24
CA CYS A 53 -3.03 12.46 15.64
C CYS A 53 -4.00 13.62 15.92
N TYR A 54 -4.28 14.48 14.94
CA TYR A 54 -5.23 15.58 15.08
C TYR A 54 -6.71 15.15 15.03
N PHE A 55 -7.02 13.89 14.71
CA PHE A 55 -8.41 13.43 14.75
C PHE A 55 -8.96 13.43 16.18
N GLN A 56 -10.06 14.15 16.37
CA GLN A 56 -10.85 14.08 17.58
C GLN A 56 -11.66 12.78 17.58
N ARG A 57 -11.28 11.85 18.46
CA ARG A 57 -11.98 10.57 18.63
C ARG A 57 -13.10 10.73 19.65
N LEU A 58 -14.27 10.17 19.34
CA LEU A 58 -15.35 10.05 20.31
C LEU A 58 -14.96 9.06 21.42
N LYS A 59 -15.53 9.25 22.61
CA LYS A 59 -15.31 8.33 23.73
C LYS A 59 -15.94 6.98 23.41
N THR A 60 -15.20 5.91 23.70
CA THR A 60 -15.66 4.53 23.51
C THR A 60 -16.99 4.26 24.21
N SER A 61 -17.20 4.83 25.40
CA SER A 61 -18.47 4.71 26.14
C SER A 61 -19.67 5.28 25.38
N THR A 62 -19.47 6.35 24.60
CA THR A 62 -20.52 6.95 23.76
C THR A 62 -20.74 6.10 22.51
N THR A 63 -19.68 5.81 21.77
CA THR A 63 -19.78 5.07 20.50
C THR A 63 -20.33 3.66 20.68
N ILE A 64 -19.95 2.96 21.76
CA ILE A 64 -20.49 1.63 22.04
C ILE A 64 -21.99 1.71 22.34
N SER A 65 -22.43 2.71 23.09
CA SER A 65 -23.85 2.89 23.41
C SER A 65 -24.67 3.15 22.15
N GLU A 66 -24.17 3.97 21.23
CA GLU A 66 -24.80 4.24 19.94
C GLU A 66 -24.89 2.98 19.07
N ILE A 67 -23.80 2.19 19.00
CA ILE A 67 -23.78 0.91 18.28
C ILE A 67 -24.81 -0.06 18.88
N ILE A 68 -24.85 -0.21 20.21
CA ILE A 68 -25.83 -1.09 20.89
C ILE A 68 -27.25 -0.62 20.61
N GLN A 69 -27.50 0.68 20.65
CA GLN A 69 -28.82 1.25 20.35
C GLN A 69 -29.24 0.92 18.92
N TYR A 70 -28.35 1.09 17.94
CA TYR A 70 -28.61 0.77 16.54
C TYR A 70 -28.91 -0.72 16.34
N ILE A 71 -28.14 -1.60 17.00
CA ILE A 71 -28.39 -3.05 16.95
C ILE A 71 -29.79 -3.35 17.51
N ASN A 72 -30.11 -2.83 18.70
CA ASN A 72 -31.38 -3.11 19.37
C ASN A 72 -32.59 -2.60 18.58
N SER A 73 -32.47 -1.49 17.86
CA SER A 73 -33.57 -0.96 17.05
C SER A 73 -33.86 -1.78 15.80
N HIS A 74 -32.88 -2.51 15.27
CA HIS A 74 -33.01 -3.29 14.03
C HIS A 74 -33.01 -4.80 14.25
N VAL A 75 -32.73 -5.29 15.47
CA VAL A 75 -32.59 -6.72 15.74
C VAL A 75 -33.82 -7.50 15.31
N GLN A 76 -35.04 -6.97 15.50
CA GLN A 76 -36.29 -7.63 15.15
C GLN A 76 -36.50 -7.77 13.63
N GLU A 77 -35.86 -6.91 12.84
CA GLU A 77 -35.97 -6.90 11.38
C GLU A 77 -34.91 -7.77 10.71
N ASP A 78 -33.90 -8.23 11.46
CA ASP A 78 -32.83 -9.08 10.95
C ASP A 78 -33.36 -10.50 10.67
N PRO A 79 -33.47 -10.94 9.40
CA PRO A 79 -34.02 -12.25 9.06
C PRO A 79 -33.07 -13.42 9.41
N LEU A 80 -31.79 -13.13 9.66
CA LEU A 80 -30.80 -14.13 10.08
C LEU A 80 -30.88 -14.40 11.58
N LEU A 81 -31.25 -13.39 12.37
CA LEU A 81 -31.50 -13.55 13.81
C LEU A 81 -32.95 -13.96 14.10
N ASN A 82 -33.90 -13.43 13.33
CA ASN A 82 -35.34 -13.69 13.46
C ASN A 82 -35.88 -14.28 12.15
N PRO A 83 -35.89 -15.62 12.01
CA PRO A 83 -36.32 -16.28 10.80
C PRO A 83 -37.73 -15.87 10.36
N VAL A 84 -37.85 -15.40 9.13
CA VAL A 84 -39.12 -14.98 8.52
C VAL A 84 -39.80 -16.13 7.79
N LYS A 85 -41.14 -16.16 7.81
CA LYS A 85 -41.93 -17.19 7.11
C LYS A 85 -41.80 -17.08 5.58
N ASP A 86 -41.72 -15.87 5.06
CA ASP A 86 -41.64 -15.58 3.63
C ASP A 86 -40.20 -15.63 3.10
N ASN A 87 -39.39 -16.57 3.62
CA ASN A 87 -38.03 -16.75 3.16
C ASN A 87 -38.04 -17.21 1.68
N PRO A 88 -37.46 -16.43 0.74
CA PRO A 88 -37.46 -16.76 -0.69
C PRO A 88 -36.64 -18.01 -1.02
N PHE A 89 -35.78 -18.45 -0.10
CA PHE A 89 -35.02 -19.70 -0.21
C PHE A 89 -35.79 -20.92 0.29
N ASN A 90 -37.01 -20.76 0.81
CA ASN A 90 -37.85 -21.89 1.17
C ASN A 90 -38.20 -22.71 -0.09
N PRO A 91 -38.26 -24.05 0.02
CA PRO A 91 -38.70 -24.89 -1.08
C PRO A 91 -40.11 -24.50 -1.53
N LYS A 92 -40.31 -24.30 -2.84
CA LYS A 92 -41.63 -24.07 -3.41
C LYS A 92 -42.46 -25.34 -3.27
N LYS A 93 -43.72 -25.21 -2.84
CA LYS A 93 -44.65 -26.36 -2.84
C LYS A 93 -44.83 -26.86 -4.27
N SER A 94 -44.82 -28.18 -4.46
CA SER A 94 -45.18 -28.82 -5.72
C SER A 94 -46.63 -28.44 -6.06
N CYS A 95 -46.85 -27.92 -7.25
CA CYS A 95 -48.19 -27.77 -7.79
C CYS A 95 -48.66 -29.16 -8.21
N GLU A 96 -49.56 -29.75 -7.43
CA GLU A 96 -50.33 -30.91 -7.88
C GLU A 96 -51.39 -30.40 -8.86
N LEU A 97 -51.26 -30.78 -10.13
CA LEU A 97 -52.33 -30.61 -11.11
C LEU A 97 -53.43 -31.60 -10.74
N LEU A 98 -54.55 -31.08 -10.23
CA LEU A 98 -55.79 -31.83 -9.97
C LEU A 98 -56.55 -32.11 -11.27
#